data_AF-A0A7V9TDW5-F1
#
_entry.id   AF-A0A7V9TDW5-F1
#
_cell.length_a   1.000
_cell.length_b   1.000
_cell.length_c   1.000
_cell.angle_alpha   90.00
_cell.angle_beta   90.00
_cell.angle_gamma   90.00
#
_symmetry.space_group_name_H-M   'P 1'
#
loop_
_entity.id
_entity.type
_entity.pdbx_description
1 polymer ?
#
loop_
_entity_poly.entity_id
_entity_poly.type
_entity_poly.pdbx_seq_one_letter_code
_entity_poly.pdbx_strand_id
1 'polypeptide(L)'
;MSVIFISSCRIDAPPAASLVNRLREESFYVIHSPRNPSDGGDARRRNWYEKRCRDEMEQANIFIAVISQEWNCSTWMAHEAHEALELIGAGKIQGLYFWNPDRVEVRAPGMSPYLKERLPDDLNELVRVLSENKSDKGKS
;
A
#
# COMPACT_ATOMS: atom_id res chain seq x y z
N MET A 1 -4.17 1.23 -17.27
CA MET A 1 -4.24 0.15 -16.26
C MET A 1 -3.69 0.71 -14.96
N SER A 2 -4.43 0.66 -13.85
CA SER A 2 -3.95 1.22 -12.58
C SER A 2 -2.96 0.26 -11.93
N VAL A 3 -1.81 0.79 -11.51
CA VAL A 3 -0.82 0.07 -10.72
C VAL A 3 -0.95 0.48 -9.26
N ILE A 4 -1.07 -0.50 -8.37
CA ILE A 4 -1.26 -0.29 -6.94
C ILE A 4 -0.05 -0.84 -6.20
N PHE A 5 0.53 -0.02 -5.32
CA PHE A 5 1.51 -0.47 -4.32
C PHE A 5 0.79 -0.76 -3.00
N ILE A 6 0.92 -1.98 -2.49
CA ILE A 6 0.40 -2.39 -1.18
C ILE A 6 1.53 -2.41 -0.15
N SER A 7 1.44 -1.54 0.84
CA SER A 7 2.36 -1.48 1.97
C SER A 7 1.82 -2.30 3.15
N SER A 8 2.55 -3.34 3.57
CA SER A 8 2.17 -4.16 4.73
C SER A 8 3.36 -4.86 5.39
N CYS A 9 3.35 -4.92 6.72
CA CYS A 9 4.33 -5.68 7.49
C CYS A 9 4.30 -7.18 7.19
N ARG A 10 3.14 -7.76 6.84
CA ARG A 10 2.96 -9.19 6.56
C ARG A 10 2.14 -9.40 5.30
N ILE A 11 2.77 -9.13 4.16
CA ILE A 11 2.10 -9.11 2.86
C ILE A 11 1.47 -10.45 2.44
N ASP A 12 2.03 -11.56 2.91
CA ASP A 12 1.55 -12.92 2.61
C ASP A 12 0.50 -13.44 3.61
N ALA A 13 0.13 -12.63 4.61
CA ALA A 13 -0.90 -12.95 5.60
C ALA A 13 -2.14 -12.07 5.42
N PRO A 14 -3.34 -12.56 5.82
CA PRO A 14 -4.51 -11.69 5.93
C PRO A 14 -4.27 -10.55 6.93
N PRO A 15 -4.85 -9.35 6.69
CA PRO A 15 -5.76 -9.05 5.58
C PRO A 15 -5.05 -8.69 4.25
N ALA A 16 -3.73 -8.45 4.27
CA ALA A 16 -2.98 -7.95 3.12
C ALA A 16 -2.98 -8.92 1.93
N ALA A 17 -2.77 -10.21 2.16
CA ALA A 17 -2.80 -11.22 1.11
C ALA A 17 -4.17 -11.30 0.41
N SER A 18 -5.26 -11.18 1.18
CA SER A 18 -6.63 -11.16 0.64
C SER A 18 -6.85 -9.98 -0.29
N LEU A 19 -6.35 -8.79 0.10
CA LEU A 19 -6.42 -7.60 -0.75
C LEU A 19 -5.60 -7.76 -2.04
N VAL A 20 -4.36 -8.25 -1.95
CA VAL A 20 -3.49 -8.47 -3.11
C VAL A 20 -4.15 -9.41 -4.11
N ASN A 21 -4.69 -10.54 -3.64
CA ASN A 21 -5.33 -11.52 -4.50
C ASN A 21 -6.58 -10.93 -5.16
N ARG A 22 -7.45 -10.27 -4.39
CA ARG A 22 -8.68 -9.72 -4.95
C ARG A 22 -8.42 -8.60 -5.95
N LEU A 23 -7.45 -7.72 -5.72
CA LEU A 23 -7.07 -6.70 -6.70
C LEU A 23 -6.52 -7.31 -7.99
N ARG A 24 -5.76 -8.41 -7.91
CA ARG A 24 -5.27 -9.12 -9.11
C ARG A 24 -6.42 -9.76 -9.90
N GLU A 25 -7.42 -10.32 -9.22
CA GLU A 25 -8.63 -10.86 -9.87
C GLU A 25 -9.39 -9.79 -10.66
N GLU A 26 -9.43 -8.55 -10.18
CA GLU A 26 -10.02 -7.40 -10.88
C GLU A 26 -9.06 -6.74 -11.89
N SER A 27 -7.99 -7.44 -12.28
CA SER A 27 -7.02 -6.99 -13.28
C SER A 27 -6.29 -5.68 -12.91
N PHE A 28 -6.05 -5.44 -11.62
CA PHE A 28 -5.06 -4.44 -11.20
C PHE A 28 -3.67 -5.06 -11.23
N TYR A 29 -2.68 -4.25 -11.59
CA TYR A 29 -1.28 -4.64 -11.42
C TYR A 29 -0.84 -4.28 -10.00
N VAL A 30 -0.50 -5.29 -9.20
CA VAL A 30 -0.22 -5.12 -7.77
C VAL A 30 1.26 -5.32 -7.50
N ILE A 31 1.92 -4.23 -7.10
CA ILE A 31 3.25 -4.18 -6.51
C ILE A 31 3.06 -4.15 -4.98
N HIS A 32 4.01 -4.67 -4.21
CA HIS A 32 3.87 -4.71 -2.77
C HIS A 32 5.21 -4.77 -2.03
N SER A 33 5.16 -4.42 -0.74
CA SER A 33 6.21 -4.64 0.25
C SER A 33 6.88 -6.02 0.13
N PRO A 34 8.21 -6.13 0.31
CA PRO A 34 8.90 -7.40 0.48
C PRO A 34 8.28 -8.31 1.55
N ARG A 35 8.39 -9.64 1.41
CA ARG A 35 7.93 -10.57 2.46
C ARG A 35 8.62 -10.28 3.80
N ASN A 36 7.89 -10.36 4.92
CA ASN A 36 8.48 -10.21 6.25
C ASN A 36 9.58 -11.26 6.49
N PRO A 37 10.77 -10.92 7.06
CA PRO A 37 11.80 -11.92 7.32
C PRO A 37 11.33 -13.06 8.24
N SER A 38 10.35 -12.81 9.13
CA SER A 38 9.74 -13.86 9.96
C SER A 38 8.96 -14.90 9.14
N ASP A 39 8.49 -14.51 7.96
CA ASP A 39 7.62 -15.29 7.08
C ASP A 39 8.43 -15.94 5.95
N GLY A 40 9.70 -15.55 5.78
CA GLY A 40 10.64 -16.11 4.83
C GLY A 40 11.53 -15.05 4.17
N GLY A 41 12.52 -15.52 3.41
CA GLY A 41 13.43 -14.64 2.67
C GLY A 41 12.77 -13.96 1.47
N ASP A 42 13.15 -12.70 1.22
CA ASP A 42 12.83 -11.95 0.00
C ASP A 42 14.08 -11.18 -0.46
N ALA A 43 14.56 -11.49 -1.68
CA ALA A 43 15.76 -10.89 -2.24
C ALA A 43 15.65 -9.37 -2.41
N ARG A 44 14.42 -8.83 -2.52
CA ARG A 44 14.16 -7.39 -2.65
C ARG A 44 14.61 -6.60 -1.43
N ARG A 45 14.71 -7.24 -0.26
CA ARG A 45 15.12 -6.58 0.99
C ARG A 45 16.54 -6.03 0.96
N ARG A 46 17.44 -6.65 0.20
CA ARG A 46 18.88 -6.33 0.24
C ARG A 46 19.18 -4.85 -0.06
N ASN A 47 18.40 -4.25 -0.94
CA ASN A 47 18.55 -2.85 -1.37
C ASN A 47 17.23 -2.06 -1.29
N TRP A 48 16.29 -2.53 -0.44
CA TRP A 48 14.95 -1.94 -0.34
C TRP A 48 15.01 -0.47 0.07
N TYR A 49 15.75 -0.18 1.14
CA TYR A 49 15.88 1.16 1.74
C TYR A 49 16.76 2.13 0.95
N GLU A 50 17.51 1.64 -0.05
CA GLU A 50 18.48 2.47 -0.77
C GLU A 50 17.86 3.07 -2.04
N LYS A 51 17.24 2.23 -2.87
CA LYS A 51 16.72 2.63 -4.19
C LYS A 51 15.48 1.84 -4.58
N ARG A 52 15.42 0.57 -4.21
CA ARG A 52 14.43 -0.35 -4.75
C ARG A 52 13.00 -0.05 -4.31
N CYS A 53 12.79 0.42 -3.08
CA CYS A 53 11.47 0.86 -2.61
C CYS A 53 10.91 1.94 -3.55
N ARG A 54 11.70 3.00 -3.78
CA ARG A 54 11.32 4.10 -4.68
C ARG A 54 11.13 3.64 -6.13
N ASP A 55 12.05 2.85 -6.68
CA ASP A 55 11.96 2.33 -8.05
C ASP A 55 10.68 1.47 -8.29
N GLU A 56 10.30 0.64 -7.32
CA GLU A 56 9.07 -0.15 -7.39
C GLU A 56 7.83 0.72 -7.20
N MET A 57 7.92 1.73 -6.33
CA MET A 57 6.80 2.63 -6.03
C MET A 57 6.53 3.67 -7.12
N GLU A 58 7.54 4.11 -7.87
CA GLU A 58 7.39 5.00 -9.03
C GLU A 58 6.58 4.38 -10.18
N GLN A 59 6.46 3.06 -10.21
CA GLN A 59 5.59 2.35 -11.15
C GLN A 59 4.12 2.40 -10.74
N ALA A 60 3.83 2.72 -9.48
CA ALA A 60 2.49 2.76 -8.93
C ALA A 60 1.80 4.11 -9.15
N ASN A 61 0.49 4.06 -9.38
CA ASN A 61 -0.36 5.25 -9.41
C ASN A 61 -1.07 5.45 -8.06
N ILE A 62 -1.20 4.39 -7.28
CA ILE A 62 -1.93 4.36 -6.01
C ILE A 62 -1.06 3.66 -4.97
N PHE A 63 -0.97 4.24 -3.78
CA PHE A 63 -0.39 3.62 -2.60
C PHE A 63 -1.50 3.28 -1.59
N ILE A 64 -1.47 2.07 -1.04
CA ILE A 64 -2.38 1.64 0.03
C ILE A 64 -1.56 1.07 1.19
N ALA A 65 -1.64 1.70 2.35
CA ALA A 65 -1.16 1.13 3.61
C ALA A 65 -2.19 0.19 4.22
N VAL A 66 -1.83 -1.08 4.41
CA VAL A 66 -2.64 -2.07 5.14
C VAL A 66 -2.26 -2.00 6.62
N ILE A 67 -3.13 -1.40 7.41
CA ILE A 67 -2.87 -1.14 8.82
C ILE A 67 -3.00 -2.44 9.61
N SER A 68 -1.95 -2.73 10.37
CA SER A 68 -1.83 -3.86 11.31
C SER A 68 -1.16 -3.36 12.59
N GLN A 69 -1.15 -4.18 13.64
CA GLN A 69 -0.48 -3.82 14.91
C GLN A 69 1.02 -3.54 14.68
N GLU A 70 1.66 -4.33 13.83
CA GLU A 70 3.07 -4.17 13.48
C GLU A 70 3.32 -2.92 12.63
N TRP A 71 2.35 -2.49 11.81
CA TRP A 71 2.49 -1.29 11.00
C TRP A 71 2.71 -0.04 11.87
N ASN A 72 1.99 0.05 12.98
CA ASN A 72 2.05 1.18 13.92
C ASN A 72 3.45 1.47 14.49
N CYS A 73 4.36 0.49 14.54
CA CYS A 73 5.73 0.67 15.07
C CYS A 73 6.84 0.33 14.07
N SER A 74 6.49 0.10 12.79
CA SER A 74 7.45 -0.37 11.79
C SER A 74 8.15 0.79 11.09
N THR A 75 9.46 0.92 11.31
CA THR A 75 10.33 1.86 10.57
C THR A 75 10.33 1.57 9.07
N TRP A 76 10.16 0.30 8.70
CA TRP A 76 10.03 -0.12 7.30
C TRP A 76 8.76 0.44 6.66
N MET A 77 7.62 0.33 7.34
CA MET A 77 6.37 0.89 6.84
C MET A 77 6.38 2.41 6.83
N ALA A 78 7.01 3.03 7.83
CA ALA A 78 7.22 4.48 7.86
C ALA A 78 8.03 4.95 6.65
N HIS A 79 9.09 4.22 6.28
CA HIS A 79 9.90 4.53 5.09
C HIS A 79 9.08 4.43 3.80
N GLU A 80 8.34 3.34 3.59
CA GLU A 80 7.48 3.20 2.40
C GLU A 80 6.42 4.29 2.32
N ALA A 81 5.77 4.62 3.44
CA ALA A 81 4.76 5.67 3.48
C ALA A 81 5.36 7.07 3.24
N HIS A 82 6.60 7.30 3.68
CA HIS A 82 7.33 8.53 3.41
C HIS A 82 7.64 8.70 1.91
N GLU A 83 8.19 7.66 1.27
CA GLU A 83 8.45 7.66 -0.18
C GLU A 83 7.15 7.91 -0.98
N ALA A 84 6.05 7.28 -0.57
CA ALA A 84 4.75 7.48 -1.21
C ALA A 84 4.28 8.94 -1.11
N LEU A 85 4.49 9.57 0.04
CA LEU A 85 4.15 10.96 0.27
C LEU A 85 5.00 11.91 -0.60
N GLU A 86 6.31 11.65 -0.72
CA GLU A 86 7.18 12.41 -1.62
C GLU A 86 6.72 12.30 -3.09
N LEU A 87 6.39 11.08 -3.52
CA LEU A 87 5.95 10.81 -4.89
C LEU A 87 4.58 11.43 -5.21
N ILE A 88 3.71 11.61 -4.21
CA ILE A 88 2.49 12.42 -4.36
C ILE A 88 2.83 13.89 -4.50
N GLY A 89 3.73 14.43 -3.68
CA GLY A 89 4.20 15.81 -3.80
C GLY A 89 4.80 16.11 -5.17
N ALA A 90 5.44 15.11 -5.79
CA ALA A 90 5.98 15.17 -7.15
C ALA A 90 4.96 14.85 -8.27
N GLY A 91 3.70 14.55 -7.94
CA GLY A 91 2.64 14.21 -8.90
C GLY A 91 2.80 12.85 -9.60
N LYS A 92 3.65 11.96 -9.08
CA LYS A 92 3.90 10.61 -9.64
C LYS A 92 2.87 9.59 -9.15
N ILE A 93 2.53 9.66 -7.87
CA ILE A 93 1.40 8.92 -7.30
C ILE A 93 0.19 9.84 -7.24
N GLN A 94 -0.98 9.30 -7.54
CA GLN A 94 -2.24 10.02 -7.63
C GLN A 94 -3.15 9.80 -6.41
N GLY A 95 -2.89 8.78 -5.60
CA GLY A 95 -3.66 8.49 -4.39
C GLY A 95 -2.84 7.87 -3.27
N LEU A 96 -3.01 8.40 -2.05
CA LEU A 96 -2.52 7.82 -0.80
C LEU A 96 -3.70 7.35 0.02
N TYR A 97 -3.80 6.06 0.24
CA TYR A 97 -4.88 5.48 1.02
C TYR A 97 -4.35 4.63 2.17
N PHE A 98 -5.21 4.41 3.15
CA PHE A 98 -5.01 3.35 4.12
C PHE A 98 -6.28 2.49 4.24
N TRP A 99 -6.08 1.21 4.51
CA TRP A 99 -7.13 0.24 4.77
C TRP A 99 -6.87 -0.40 6.13
N ASN A 100 -7.89 -0.35 7.00
CA ASN A 100 -7.77 -0.78 8.40
C ASN A 100 -9.00 -1.62 8.81
N PRO A 101 -9.20 -2.79 8.19
CA PRO A 101 -10.37 -3.63 8.42
C PRO A 101 -10.44 -4.13 9.87
N ASP A 102 -9.28 -4.30 10.51
CA ASP A 102 -9.16 -4.78 11.88
C ASP A 102 -9.30 -3.66 12.93
N ARG A 103 -9.54 -2.41 12.48
CA ARG A 103 -9.72 -1.22 13.33
C ARG A 103 -8.59 -1.01 14.34
N VAL A 104 -7.36 -1.28 13.90
CA VAL A 104 -6.15 -1.06 14.69
C VAL A 104 -6.00 0.43 14.97
N GLU A 105 -5.78 0.75 16.25
CA GLU A 105 -5.49 2.11 16.68
C GLU A 105 -4.01 2.44 16.42
N VAL A 106 -3.74 3.38 15.53
CA VAL A 106 -2.37 3.87 15.26
C VAL A 106 -2.03 4.95 16.28
N ARG A 107 -1.20 4.59 17.26
CA ARG A 107 -0.80 5.46 18.39
C ARG A 107 0.54 6.16 18.19
N ALA A 108 1.39 5.65 17.31
CA ALA A 108 2.72 6.22 17.09
C ALA A 108 2.59 7.58 16.39
N PRO A 109 3.01 8.71 17.02
CA PRO A 109 2.81 10.04 16.45
C PRO A 109 3.48 10.23 15.08
N GLY A 110 4.61 9.54 14.86
CA GLY A 110 5.33 9.58 13.58
C GLY A 110 4.61 8.88 12.42
N MET A 111 3.59 8.06 12.70
CA MET A 111 2.83 7.33 11.68
C MET A 111 1.56 8.07 11.24
N SER A 112 0.98 8.88 12.13
CA SER A 112 -0.25 9.63 11.86
C SER A 112 -0.21 10.50 10.59
N PRO A 113 0.92 11.17 10.23
CA PRO A 113 0.99 11.96 9.00
C PRO A 113 0.74 11.17 7.71
N TYR A 114 0.92 9.85 7.74
CA TYR A 114 0.75 8.96 6.59
C TYR A 114 -0.68 8.43 6.42
N LEU A 115 -1.56 8.66 7.40
CA LEU A 115 -2.97 8.25 7.33
C LEU A 115 -3.79 9.35 6.64
N LYS A 116 -3.81 9.34 5.30
CA LYS A 116 -4.51 10.37 4.51
C LYS A 116 -5.98 10.06 4.29
N GLU A 117 -6.28 9.15 3.36
CA GLU A 117 -7.65 8.81 3.00
C GLU A 117 -7.95 7.36 3.37
N ARG A 118 -9.04 7.14 4.11
CA ARG A 118 -9.46 5.81 4.55
C ARG A 118 -10.30 5.14 3.47
N LEU A 119 -9.94 3.92 3.10
CA LEU A 119 -10.79 3.06 2.27
C LEU A 119 -11.85 2.33 3.11
N PRO A 120 -12.96 1.89 2.48
CA PRO A 120 -13.96 1.06 3.14
C PRO A 120 -13.34 -0.16 3.84
N ASP A 121 -13.86 -0.51 5.02
CA ASP A 121 -13.37 -1.66 5.78
C ASP A 121 -13.67 -2.98 5.06
N ASP A 122 -14.81 -3.06 4.35
CA ASP A 122 -15.16 -4.23 3.53
C ASP A 122 -14.29 -4.33 2.27
N LEU A 123 -13.75 -5.54 2.04
CA LEU A 123 -12.83 -5.79 0.93
C LEU A 123 -13.51 -5.59 -0.44
N ASN A 124 -14.76 -6.02 -0.61
CA ASN A 124 -15.45 -5.89 -1.89
C ASN A 124 -15.80 -4.44 -2.18
N GLU A 125 -16.24 -3.71 -1.15
CA GLU A 125 -16.55 -2.28 -1.28
C GLU A 125 -15.32 -1.46 -1.61
N LEU A 126 -14.19 -1.70 -0.94
CA LEU A 126 -12.89 -1.08 -1.26
C LEU A 126 -12.53 -1.29 -2.73
N VAL A 127 -12.62 -2.53 -3.20
CA VAL A 127 -12.25 -2.92 -4.55
C VAL A 127 -13.18 -2.27 -5.59
N ARG A 128 -14.48 -2.16 -5.28
CA ARG A 128 -15.44 -1.42 -6.10
C ARG A 128 -15.06 0.05 -6.23
N VAL A 129 -14.74 0.73 -5.13
CA VAL A 129 -14.32 2.14 -5.13
C VAL A 129 -13.07 2.34 -6.00
N LEU A 130 -12.08 1.46 -5.89
CA LEU A 130 -10.88 1.54 -6.72
C LEU A 130 -11.16 1.29 -8.22
N SER A 131 -12.17 0.48 -8.53
CA SER A 131 -12.55 0.13 -9.90
C SER A 131 -13.37 1.22 -10.57
N GLU A 132 -14.24 1.91 -9.85
CA GLU A 132 -15.00 3.06 -10.36
C GLU A 132 -14.05 4.21 -10.73
N ASN A 133 -13.05 4.47 -9.88
CA ASN A 133 -12.00 5.46 -10.12
C ASN A 133 -11.10 5.15 -11.33
N LYS A 134 -11.06 3.89 -11.79
CA LYS A 134 -10.37 3.48 -13.03
C LYS A 134 -11.08 4.03 -14.29
N SER A 135 -12.40 4.22 -14.21
CA SER A 135 -13.25 4.52 -15.37
C SER A 135 -13.31 6.01 -15.71
N ASP A 136 -13.16 6.89 -14.72
CA ASP A 136 -13.25 8.34 -14.93
C ASP A 136 -12.00 8.94 -15.60
N LYS A 137 -10.82 8.30 -15.48
CA LYS A 137 -9.59 8.78 -16.13
C LYS A 137 -9.45 8.38 -17.60
N GLY A 138 -10.46 7.72 -18.19
CA GLY A 138 -10.52 7.37 -19.61
C GLY A 138 -11.33 8.36 -20.48
N LYS A 139 -11.86 9.44 -19.88
CA LYS A 139 -12.63 10.49 -20.57
C LYS A 139 -11.97 11.86 -20.34
N SER A 140 -10.81 12.11 -20.95
CA SER A 140 -10.28 13.45 -21.17
C SER A 140 -9.39 13.47 -22.39
#